data_AF-A0A3C0RXC5-F1
#
_entry.id   AF-A0A3C0RXC5-F1
#
_cell.length_a   1.000
_cell.length_b   1.000
_cell.length_c   1.000
_cell.angle_alpha   90.00
_cell.angle_beta   90.00
_cell.angle_gamma   90.00
#
_symmetry.space_group_name_H-M   'P 1'
#
loop_
_entity.id
_entity.type
_entity.pdbx_description
1 polymer ?
#
loop_
_entity_poly.entity_id
_entity_poly.type
_entity_poly.pdbx_seq_one_letter_code
_entity_poly.pdbx_strand_id
1 'polypeptide(L)'
;MNMEQFAQDGQDIKIIEKLVTKVQDMLTPGEKIDYIAVQKKPAVTILPDSITISNKRIFMCEFTKLGLATDFEIFGWQDIKDIAFKEEIFGSKVTVIPFTGENLSIDYIPKVQARKLYQYIKAALENYKKAELAAEKEKI
;
A
#
# COMPACT_ATOMS: atom_id res chain seq x y z
N MET A 1 1.08 -20.72 5.19
CA MET A 1 0.31 -19.65 4.52
C MET A 1 0.46 -19.89 3.03
N ASN A 2 -0.61 -19.90 2.22
CA ASN A 2 -0.43 -20.05 0.78
C ASN A 2 0.01 -18.70 0.19
N MET A 3 1.26 -18.61 -0.26
CA MET A 3 1.87 -17.35 -0.73
C MET A 3 1.35 -16.91 -2.11
N GLU A 4 0.78 -17.84 -2.88
CA GLU A 4 0.13 -17.58 -4.16
C GLU A 4 -1.04 -16.60 -4.04
N GLN A 5 -1.65 -16.50 -2.85
CA GLN A 5 -2.79 -15.59 -2.63
C GLN A 5 -2.39 -14.12 -2.68
N PHE A 6 -1.12 -13.79 -2.42
CA PHE A 6 -0.62 -12.41 -2.36
C PHE A 6 0.03 -11.95 -3.66
N ALA A 7 0.64 -12.86 -4.42
CA ALA A 7 1.22 -12.55 -5.72
C ALA A 7 0.13 -12.51 -6.79
N GLN A 8 -0.63 -11.42 -6.79
CA GLN A 8 -1.70 -11.16 -7.75
C GLN A 8 -1.17 -10.32 -8.91
N ASP A 9 -1.83 -10.35 -10.06
CA ASP A 9 -1.59 -9.38 -11.16
C ASP A 9 -0.16 -9.36 -11.73
N GLY A 10 0.46 -10.54 -11.84
CA GLY A 10 1.75 -10.74 -12.52
C GLY A 10 2.97 -10.25 -11.75
N GLN A 11 2.86 -10.20 -10.42
CA GLN A 11 3.97 -9.90 -9.51
C GLN A 11 4.97 -11.06 -9.42
N ASP A 12 6.24 -10.73 -9.15
CA ASP A 12 7.25 -11.74 -8.85
C ASP A 12 7.03 -12.30 -7.44
N ILE A 13 6.76 -13.61 -7.35
CA ILE A 13 6.47 -14.31 -6.09
C ILE A 13 7.60 -14.12 -5.07
N LYS A 14 8.87 -14.14 -5.49
CA LYS A 14 10.02 -14.00 -4.58
C LYS A 14 10.10 -12.60 -3.98
N ILE A 15 9.67 -11.58 -4.73
CA ILE A 15 9.60 -10.21 -4.23
C ILE A 15 8.46 -10.10 -3.21
N ILE A 16 7.30 -10.67 -3.53
CA ILE A 16 6.14 -10.69 -2.62
C ILE A 16 6.47 -11.40 -1.31
N GLU A 17 7.11 -12.56 -1.36
CA GLU A 17 7.54 -13.30 -0.16
C GLU A 17 8.40 -12.45 0.78
N LYS A 18 9.38 -11.74 0.24
CA LYS A 18 10.25 -10.85 1.02
C LYS A 18 9.48 -9.68 1.63
N LEU A 19 8.58 -9.05 0.85
CA LEU A 19 7.77 -7.93 1.32
C LEU A 19 6.79 -8.37 2.40
N VAL A 20 6.09 -9.50 2.21
CA VAL A 20 5.18 -10.07 3.20
C VAL A 20 5.92 -10.36 4.50
N THR A 21 7.10 -10.98 4.45
CA THR A 21 7.90 -11.26 5.64
C THR A 21 8.23 -9.98 6.41
N LYS A 22 8.73 -8.94 5.72
CA LYS A 22 9.04 -7.65 6.34
C LYS A 22 7.82 -6.97 6.96
N VAL A 23 6.68 -6.97 6.24
CA VAL A 23 5.45 -6.33 6.73
C VAL A 23 4.85 -7.11 7.89
N GLN A 24 4.90 -8.44 7.87
CA GLN A 24 4.40 -9.30 8.95
C GLN A 24 5.02 -8.98 10.31
N ASP A 25 6.33 -8.71 10.35
CA ASP A 25 7.04 -8.31 11.57
C ASP A 25 6.51 -7.00 12.17
N MET A 26 5.85 -6.17 11.35
CA MET A 26 5.29 -4.89 11.75
C MET A 26 3.78 -4.94 12.06
N LEU A 27 3.08 -6.04 11.75
CA LEU A 27 1.63 -6.14 11.94
C LEU A 27 1.26 -6.23 13.42
N THR A 28 0.16 -5.56 13.78
CA THR A 28 -0.43 -5.66 15.13
C THR A 28 -1.36 -6.86 15.24
N PRO A 29 -1.70 -7.34 16.45
CA PRO A 29 -2.67 -8.43 16.62
C PRO A 29 -4.00 -8.17 15.87
N GLY A 30 -4.46 -9.17 15.12
CA GLY A 30 -5.67 -9.10 14.29
C GLY A 30 -5.53 -8.29 13.00
N GLU A 31 -4.35 -7.73 12.72
CA GLU A 31 -4.06 -7.05 11.45
C GLU A 31 -3.71 -8.07 10.36
N LYS A 32 -4.22 -7.85 9.15
CA LYS A 32 -4.05 -8.73 7.99
C LYS A 32 -3.75 -7.90 6.76
N ILE A 33 -2.84 -8.40 5.93
CA ILE A 33 -2.55 -7.83 4.62
C ILE A 33 -3.70 -8.17 3.68
N ASP A 34 -4.29 -7.16 3.07
CA ASP A 34 -5.36 -7.30 2.08
C ASP A 34 -4.81 -7.30 0.65
N TYR A 35 -3.79 -6.47 0.39
CA TYR A 35 -3.22 -6.33 -0.94
C TYR A 35 -1.80 -5.75 -0.91
N ILE A 36 -0.95 -6.18 -1.85
CA ILE A 36 0.38 -5.62 -2.07
C ILE A 36 0.47 -5.18 -3.52
N ALA A 37 0.99 -3.98 -3.77
CA ALA A 37 1.39 -3.51 -5.08
C ALA A 37 2.91 -3.33 -5.14
N VAL A 38 3.51 -3.70 -6.26
CA VAL A 38 4.96 -3.73 -6.43
C VAL A 38 5.34 -2.94 -7.67
N GLN A 39 6.26 -2.00 -7.52
CA GLN A 39 6.81 -1.20 -8.61
C GLN A 39 7.50 -2.09 -9.65
N LYS A 40 7.35 -1.74 -10.93
CA LYS A 40 8.01 -2.43 -12.05
C LYS A 40 8.75 -1.43 -12.94
N LYS A 41 9.91 -0.98 -12.47
CA LYS A 41 10.82 -0.12 -13.25
C LYS A 41 11.54 -0.93 -14.34
N PRO A 42 11.65 -0.41 -15.58
CA PRO A 42 12.47 -1.04 -16.62
C PRO A 42 13.95 -1.08 -16.21
N ALA A 43 14.63 -2.20 -16.43
CA ALA A 43 16.09 -2.35 -16.30
C ALA A 43 16.70 -2.06 -14.92
N VAL A 44 15.96 -2.28 -13.82
CA VAL A 44 16.45 -2.13 -12.44
C VAL A 44 16.48 -3.49 -11.74
N THR A 45 17.59 -3.82 -11.07
CA THR A 45 17.82 -5.12 -10.38
C THR A 45 17.74 -5.04 -8.84
N ILE A 46 17.44 -3.87 -8.27
CA ILE A 46 17.22 -3.72 -6.83
C ILE A 46 15.80 -4.10 -6.44
N LEU A 47 15.57 -4.34 -5.14
CA LEU A 47 14.21 -4.55 -4.62
C LEU A 47 13.33 -3.34 -4.98
N PRO A 48 12.13 -3.57 -5.53
CA PRO A 48 11.25 -2.50 -6.00
C PRO A 48 10.48 -1.84 -4.86
N ASP A 49 10.19 -0.56 -5.02
CA ASP A 49 9.27 0.17 -4.14
C ASP A 49 7.89 -0.52 -4.12
N SER A 50 7.17 -0.44 -3.01
CA SER A 50 5.89 -1.14 -2.86
C SER A 50 4.90 -0.39 -1.98
N ILE A 51 3.62 -0.68 -2.21
CA ILE A 51 2.50 -0.19 -1.39
C ILE A 51 1.76 -1.41 -0.85
N THR A 52 1.70 -1.55 0.47
CA THR A 52 0.95 -2.62 1.13
C THR A 52 -0.26 -2.06 1.85
N ILE A 53 -1.42 -2.70 1.64
CA ILE A 53 -2.69 -2.39 2.31
C ILE A 53 -2.98 -3.46 3.33
N SER A 54 -3.27 -3.05 4.56
CA SER A 54 -3.84 -3.91 5.60
C SER A 54 -5.23 -3.44 5.99
N ASN A 55 -5.96 -4.26 6.74
CA ASN A 55 -7.24 -3.86 7.31
C ASN A 55 -7.14 -2.71 8.34
N LYS A 56 -5.95 -2.19 8.66
CA LYS A 56 -5.74 -1.09 9.61
C LYS A 56 -4.96 0.12 9.07
N ARG A 57 -4.13 -0.05 8.04
CA ARG A 57 -3.20 1.00 7.57
C ARG A 57 -2.62 0.70 6.19
N ILE A 58 -1.97 1.70 5.64
CA ILE A 58 -1.12 1.60 4.44
C ILE A 58 0.36 1.65 4.84
N PHE A 59 1.19 0.88 4.12
CA PHE A 59 2.65 0.93 4.20
C PHE A 59 3.19 1.32 2.83
N MET A 60 3.90 2.44 2.77
CA MET A 60 4.69 2.85 1.62
C MET A 60 6.15 2.50 1.89
N CYS A 61 6.70 1.61 1.08
CA CYS A 61 8.03 1.03 1.26
C CYS A 61 8.90 1.46 0.08
N GLU A 62 9.91 2.29 0.35
CA GLU A 62 10.82 2.82 -0.66
C GLU A 62 12.23 2.28 -0.46
N PHE A 63 12.81 1.72 -1.52
CA PHE A 63 14.18 1.22 -1.49
C PHE A 63 15.14 2.33 -1.86
N THR A 64 15.72 2.97 -0.85
CA THR A 64 16.62 4.10 -1.01
C THR A 64 18.09 3.67 -1.00
N LYS A 65 19.00 4.62 -1.28
CA LYS A 65 20.47 4.43 -1.23
C LYS A 65 20.96 3.24 -2.05
N LEU A 66 20.51 3.11 -3.31
CA LEU A 66 20.86 2.00 -4.21
C LEU A 66 20.47 0.61 -3.66
N GLY A 67 19.38 0.54 -2.87
CA GLY A 67 18.88 -0.70 -2.28
C GLY A 67 19.56 -1.09 -0.96
N LEU A 68 20.37 -0.21 -0.37
CA LEU A 68 21.03 -0.43 0.92
C LEU A 68 20.17 -0.02 2.12
N ALA A 69 19.15 0.79 1.89
CA ALA A 69 18.20 1.20 2.90
C ALA A 69 16.76 0.96 2.43
N THR A 70 15.86 0.80 3.39
CA THR A 70 14.42 0.73 3.13
C THR A 70 13.76 1.72 4.07
N ASP A 71 13.10 2.72 3.50
CA ASP A 71 12.33 3.70 4.24
C ASP A 71 10.87 3.25 4.24
N PHE A 72 10.22 3.35 5.40
CA PHE A 72 8.82 2.98 5.58
C PHE A 72 8.02 4.19 6.04
N GLU A 73 7.06 4.59 5.22
CA GLU A 73 6.05 5.57 5.58
C GLU A 73 4.72 4.86 5.80
N ILE A 74 4.17 5.02 7.01
CA ILE A 74 3.04 4.21 7.49
C ILE A 74 1.94 5.15 7.97
N PHE A 75 0.74 5.03 7.41
CA PHE A 75 -0.40 5.85 7.78
C PHE A 75 -1.56 4.99 8.23
N GLY A 76 -2.15 5.30 9.38
CA GLY A 76 -3.44 4.76 9.75
C GLY A 76 -4.54 5.31 8.84
N TRP A 77 -5.66 4.60 8.73
CA TRP A 77 -6.78 5.07 7.90
C TRP A 77 -7.32 6.43 8.35
N GLN A 78 -7.20 6.77 9.64
CA GLN A 78 -7.55 8.08 10.17
C GLN A 78 -6.66 9.23 9.67
N ASP A 79 -5.45 8.93 9.23
CA ASP A 79 -4.44 9.94 8.83
C ASP A 79 -4.47 10.23 7.33
N ILE A 80 -5.25 9.45 6.56
CA ILE A 80 -5.35 9.56 5.10
C ILE A 80 -6.61 10.32 4.73
N LYS A 81 -6.42 11.42 4.01
CA LYS A 81 -7.52 12.21 3.43
C LYS A 81 -8.05 11.57 2.17
N ASP A 82 -7.17 11.22 1.23
CA ASP A 82 -7.57 10.59 -0.03
C ASP A 82 -6.42 9.84 -0.72
N ILE A 83 -6.75 9.15 -1.82
CA ILE A 83 -5.83 8.53 -2.77
C ILE A 83 -6.13 9.06 -4.18
N ALA A 84 -5.07 9.34 -4.94
CA ALA A 84 -5.14 9.61 -6.37
C ALA A 84 -4.22 8.67 -7.13
N PHE A 85 -4.52 8.41 -8.40
CA PHE A 85 -3.55 7.80 -9.30
C PHE A 85 -3.69 8.34 -10.72
N LYS A 86 -2.58 8.34 -11.45
CA LYS A 86 -2.50 8.73 -12.85
C LYS A 86 -1.85 7.61 -13.64
N GLU A 87 -2.51 7.12 -14.67
CA GLU A 87 -1.91 6.16 -15.60
C GLU A 87 -1.00 6.87 -16.59
N GLU A 88 0.21 6.35 -16.75
CA GLU A 88 1.24 6.87 -17.64
C GLU A 88 1.69 5.79 -18.63
N ILE A 89 2.70 6.06 -19.44
CA ILE A 89 3.17 5.12 -20.46
C ILE A 89 3.81 3.88 -19.81
N PHE A 90 4.63 4.09 -18.77
CA PHE A 90 5.41 3.03 -18.11
C PHE A 90 4.81 2.49 -16.81
N GLY A 91 3.51 2.68 -16.61
CA GLY A 91 2.80 2.24 -15.40
C GLY A 91 1.83 3.32 -14.94
N SER A 92 1.74 3.49 -13.63
CA SER A 92 0.94 4.52 -12.98
C SER A 92 1.74 5.15 -11.85
N LYS A 93 1.45 6.43 -11.60
CA LYS A 93 1.80 7.13 -10.37
C LYS A 93 0.64 6.99 -9.40
N VAL A 94 0.89 6.44 -8.22
CA VAL A 94 -0.09 6.37 -7.12
C VAL A 94 0.32 7.36 -6.05
N THR A 95 -0.61 8.21 -5.60
CA THR A 95 -0.36 9.29 -4.65
C THR A 95 -1.28 9.17 -3.43
N VAL A 96 -0.69 8.99 -2.25
CA VAL A 96 -1.36 9.04 -0.95
C VAL A 96 -1.39 10.48 -0.46
N ILE A 97 -2.57 10.96 -0.06
CA ILE A 97 -2.81 12.33 0.39
C ILE A 97 -3.15 12.26 1.88
N PRO A 98 -2.19 12.52 2.78
CA PRO A 98 -2.47 12.56 4.21
C PRO A 98 -3.22 13.84 4.60
N PHE A 99 -3.81 13.88 5.81
CA PHE A 99 -4.39 15.10 6.36
C PHE A 99 -3.33 16.15 6.70
N THR A 100 -2.11 15.70 7.04
CA THR A 100 -0.99 16.55 7.44
C THR A 100 0.29 16.09 6.74
N GLY A 101 1.18 17.02 6.41
CA GLY A 101 2.44 16.70 5.74
C GLY A 101 2.32 16.75 4.21
N GLU A 102 3.31 16.16 3.53
CA GLU A 102 3.39 16.15 2.08
C GLU A 102 2.69 14.95 1.46
N ASN A 103 2.28 15.07 0.21
CA ASN A 103 1.74 13.95 -0.55
C ASN A 103 2.86 12.99 -0.92
N LEU A 104 2.62 11.69 -0.74
CA LEU A 104 3.58 10.65 -1.07
C LEU A 104 3.20 9.94 -2.34
N SER A 105 4.17 9.63 -3.19
CA SER A 105 3.88 8.99 -4.46
C SER A 105 4.89 7.92 -4.84
N ILE A 106 4.38 6.80 -5.35
CA ILE A 106 5.21 5.77 -5.99
C ILE A 106 4.83 5.68 -7.47
N ASP A 107 5.84 5.90 -8.32
CA ASP A 107 5.74 5.78 -9.78
C ASP A 107 5.98 4.34 -10.24
N TYR A 108 5.67 4.06 -11.51
CA TYR A 108 5.88 2.76 -12.15
C TYR A 108 5.13 1.59 -11.48
N ILE A 109 4.01 1.87 -10.80
CA ILE A 109 3.09 0.83 -10.36
C ILE A 109 2.36 0.26 -11.57
N PRO A 110 2.30 -1.06 -11.79
CA PRO A 110 1.53 -1.63 -12.90
C PRO A 110 0.07 -1.18 -12.85
N LYS A 111 -0.49 -0.80 -14.01
CA LYS A 111 -1.81 -0.14 -14.09
C LYS A 111 -2.94 -0.90 -13.39
N VAL A 112 -2.96 -2.23 -13.54
CA VAL A 112 -3.92 -3.11 -12.85
C VAL A 112 -3.79 -2.97 -11.34
N GLN A 113 -2.55 -2.96 -10.82
CA GLN A 113 -2.30 -2.82 -9.39
C GLN A 113 -2.67 -1.43 -8.88
N ALA A 114 -2.45 -0.37 -9.67
CA ALA A 114 -2.88 0.98 -9.30
C ALA A 114 -4.40 1.11 -9.16
N ARG A 115 -5.16 0.50 -10.09
CA ARG A 115 -6.64 0.47 -9.99
C ARG A 115 -7.12 -0.35 -8.79
N LYS A 116 -6.47 -1.48 -8.48
CA LYS A 116 -6.78 -2.26 -7.26
C LYS A 116 -6.44 -1.48 -5.99
N LEU A 117 -5.29 -0.82 -5.91
CA LEU A 117 -4.95 0.06 -4.80
C LEU A 117 -6.03 1.11 -4.58
N TYR A 118 -6.49 1.77 -5.64
CA TYR A 118 -7.59 2.73 -5.56
C TYR A 118 -8.84 2.10 -4.96
N GLN A 119 -9.25 0.92 -5.45
CA GLN A 119 -10.40 0.19 -4.92
C GLN A 119 -10.25 -0.17 -3.43
N TYR A 120 -9.13 -0.78 -3.04
CA TYR A 120 -8.87 -1.21 -1.67
C TYR A 120 -8.81 -0.03 -0.70
N ILE A 121 -8.09 1.04 -1.06
CA ILE A 121 -7.94 2.21 -0.19
C ILE A 121 -9.28 2.95 -0.05
N LYS A 122 -10.04 3.14 -1.14
CA LYS A 122 -11.38 3.77 -1.05
C LYS A 122 -12.32 2.97 -0.15
N ALA A 123 -12.34 1.64 -0.29
CA ALA A 123 -13.14 0.78 0.57
C ALA A 123 -12.70 0.88 2.04
N ALA A 124 -11.39 0.92 2.31
CA ALA A 124 -10.87 1.06 3.67
C ALA A 124 -11.26 2.41 4.31
N LEU A 125 -11.13 3.53 3.57
CA LEU A 125 -11.53 4.86 4.04
C LEU A 125 -13.03 4.95 4.31
N GLU A 126 -13.86 4.37 3.45
CA GLU A 126 -15.32 4.31 3.66
C GLU A 126 -15.68 3.49 4.91
N ASN A 127 -15.02 2.34 5.11
CA ASN A 127 -15.24 1.49 6.27
C ASN A 127 -14.81 2.18 7.56
N TYR A 128 -13.65 2.85 7.54
CA TYR A 128 -13.17 3.65 8.64
C TYR A 128 -14.19 4.74 9.02
N LYS A 129 -14.67 5.52 8.04
CA LYS A 129 -15.67 6.56 8.26
C LYS A 129 -16.99 6.00 8.83
N LYS A 130 -17.45 4.85 8.34
CA LYS A 130 -18.65 4.19 8.88
C LYS A 130 -18.46 3.75 10.34
N ALA A 131 -17.30 3.20 10.67
CA ALA A 131 -16.98 2.78 12.03
C ALA A 131 -16.91 3.99 13.00
N GLU A 132 -16.32 5.10 12.56
CA GLU A 132 -16.25 6.34 13.33
C GLU A 132 -17.67 6.86 13.65
N LEU A 133 -18.54 6.96 12.64
CA LEU A 133 -19.92 7.39 12.80
C LEU A 133 -20.75 6.45 13.70
N ALA A 134 -20.46 5.14 13.69
CA ALA A 134 -21.13 4.19 14.57
C ALA A 134 -20.69 4.39 16.04
N ALA A 135 -19.39 4.55 16.27
CA ALA A 135 -18.82 4.78 17.60
C ALA A 135 -19.28 6.12 18.22
N GLU A 136 -19.59 7.13 17.40
CA GLU A 136 -20.18 8.39 17.88
C GLU A 136 -21.63 8.21 18.34
N LYS A 137 -22.43 7.41 17.62
CA LYS A 137 -23.83 7.15 17.98
C LYS A 137 -23.98 6.37 19.28
N GLU A 138 -23.03 5.48 19.59
CA GLU A 138 -23.03 4.70 20.84
C GLU A 138 -22.66 5.53 22.08
N LYS A 139 -22.12 6.75 21.89
CA LYS A 139 -21.77 7.67 22.97
C LYS A 139 -22.92 8.62 23.35
N ILE A 140 -24.05 8.57 22.64
CA ILE A 140 -25.25 9.39 22.84
C ILE A 140 -26.33 8.53 23.49
#